data_AF-A0A2A4V8B3-F1
#
_entry.id   AF-A0A2A4V8B3-F1
#
_cell.length_a   1.000
_cell.length_b   1.000
_cell.length_c   1.000
_cell.angle_alpha   90.00
_cell.angle_beta   90.00
_cell.angle_gamma   90.00
#
_symmetry.space_group_name_H-M   'P 1'
#
loop_
_entity.id
_entity.type
_entity.pdbx_description
1 polymer ?
#
loop_
_entity_poly.entity_id
_entity_poly.type
_entity_poly.pdbx_seq_one_letter_code
_entity_poly.pdbx_strand_id
1 'polypeptide(L)'
;MTISIDWPNKLVLSTESITDIVAFKDVLRDSEDDADGVLNDPIINYKKLNLGGGGFFHAVDFINGYQLKFPIAGNYTIIGNIGAVIVPVAGVFVDRTTSASFASFASGSGVLPSDVVDIAEAVRKTLLDTSGEAAGVYSP
;
A
#
# COMPACT_ATOMS: atom_id res chain seq x y z
N MET A 1 5.41 -20.10 -11.41
CA MET A 1 4.15 -19.35 -11.51
C MET A 1 3.82 -19.11 -12.97
N THR A 2 2.80 -19.81 -13.45
CA THR A 2 2.26 -19.60 -14.81
C THR A 2 0.92 -18.89 -14.68
N ILE A 3 0.84 -17.67 -15.23
CA ILE A 3 -0.38 -16.88 -15.34
C ILE A 3 -0.71 -16.71 -16.83
N SER A 4 -2.00 -16.74 -17.17
CA SER A 4 -2.48 -16.40 -18.51
C SER A 4 -3.67 -15.48 -18.41
N ILE A 5 -3.80 -14.52 -19.33
CA ILE A 5 -4.87 -13.52 -19.31
C ILE A 5 -5.87 -13.80 -20.43
N ASP A 6 -7.14 -13.95 -20.06
CA ASP A 6 -8.26 -13.91 -20.97
C ASP A 6 -8.81 -12.48 -20.95
N TRP A 7 -8.27 -11.65 -21.84
CA TRP A 7 -8.60 -10.23 -21.93
C TRP A 7 -10.09 -9.96 -22.22
N PRO A 8 -10.75 -10.64 -23.18
CA PRO A 8 -12.17 -10.43 -23.44
C PRO A 8 -13.08 -10.75 -22.25
N ASN A 9 -12.80 -11.82 -21.51
CA ASN A 9 -13.62 -12.23 -20.37
C ASN A 9 -13.15 -11.65 -19.03
N LYS A 10 -12.08 -10.84 -19.04
CA LYS A 10 -11.46 -10.24 -17.86
C LYS A 10 -11.09 -11.30 -16.80
N LEU A 11 -10.43 -12.37 -17.23
CA LEU A 11 -9.98 -13.44 -16.34
C LEU A 11 -8.45 -13.52 -16.29
N VAL A 12 -7.92 -13.58 -15.07
CA VAL A 12 -6.55 -13.98 -14.78
C VAL A 12 -6.57 -15.46 -14.40
N LEU A 13 -5.97 -16.29 -15.23
CA LEU A 13 -5.92 -17.74 -15.07
C LEU A 13 -4.62 -18.13 -14.37
N SER A 14 -4.73 -18.75 -13.20
CA SER A 14 -3.58 -19.29 -12.47
C SER A 14 -3.70 -20.80 -12.33
N THR A 15 -2.66 -21.55 -12.72
CA THR A 15 -2.63 -23.01 -12.57
C THR A 15 -1.91 -23.48 -11.32
N GLU A 16 -1.36 -22.56 -10.51
CA GLU A 16 -0.52 -22.84 -9.34
C GLU A 16 -0.95 -21.97 -8.15
N SER A 17 -0.54 -22.33 -6.94
CA SER A 17 -0.74 -21.48 -5.76
C SER A 17 0.04 -20.17 -5.86
N ILE A 18 -0.51 -19.09 -5.29
CA ILE A 18 0.12 -17.76 -5.28
C ILE A 18 0.72 -17.53 -3.89
N THR A 19 2.00 -17.87 -3.71
CA THR A 19 2.68 -17.77 -2.42
C THR A 19 3.55 -16.52 -2.27
N ASP A 20 3.81 -15.82 -3.37
CA ASP A 20 4.58 -14.58 -3.41
C ASP A 20 3.82 -13.52 -4.21
N ILE A 21 3.30 -12.52 -3.50
CA ILE A 21 2.52 -11.44 -4.08
C ILE A 21 3.35 -10.48 -4.95
N VAL A 22 4.64 -10.32 -4.66
CA VAL A 22 5.50 -9.42 -5.42
C VAL A 22 5.80 -10.06 -6.77
N ALA A 23 6.20 -11.33 -6.77
CA ALA A 23 6.39 -12.10 -8.00
C ALA A 23 5.09 -12.18 -8.83
N PHE A 24 3.94 -12.38 -8.17
CA PHE A 24 2.64 -12.38 -8.85
C PHE A 24 2.32 -11.03 -9.51
N LYS A 25 2.56 -9.92 -8.80
CA LYS A 25 2.39 -8.57 -9.34
C LYS A 25 3.30 -8.34 -10.54
N ASP A 26 4.55 -8.79 -10.49
CA ASP A 26 5.51 -8.62 -11.59
C ASP A 26 5.02 -9.33 -12.85
N VAL A 27 4.52 -10.56 -12.74
CA VAL A 27 3.96 -11.31 -13.89
C VAL A 27 2.75 -10.59 -14.49
N LEU A 28 1.87 -10.01 -13.66
CA LEU A 28 0.71 -9.26 -14.17
C LEU A 28 1.11 -7.96 -14.86
N ARG A 29 2.11 -7.25 -14.35
CA ARG A 29 2.63 -6.04 -15.00
C ARG A 29 3.31 -6.34 -16.32
N ASP A 30 4.10 -7.42 -16.38
CA ASP A 30 4.70 -7.91 -17.61
C ASP A 30 3.62 -8.23 -18.67
N SER A 31 2.52 -8.86 -18.26
CA SER A 31 1.37 -9.12 -19.14
C SER A 31 0.63 -7.86 -19.59
N GLU A 32 0.56 -6.81 -18.75
CA GLU A 32 -0.04 -5.52 -19.10
C GLU A 32 0.85 -4.71 -20.08
N ASP A 33 2.17 -4.89 -20.01
CA ASP A 33 3.13 -4.20 -20.86
C ASP A 33 3.38 -4.91 -22.21
N ASP A 34 2.87 -6.14 -22.38
CA ASP A 34 2.93 -6.91 -23.62
C ASP A 34 2.05 -6.33 -24.75
N ALA A 35 2.33 -6.73 -25.99
CA ALA A 35 1.66 -6.20 -27.20
C ALA A 35 0.12 -6.30 -27.17
N ASP A 36 -0.42 -7.37 -26.59
CA ASP A 36 -1.86 -7.52 -26.37
C ASP A 36 -2.35 -6.80 -25.11
N GLY A 37 -1.49 -6.71 -24.07
CA GLY A 37 -1.80 -6.07 -22.80
C GLY A 37 -2.03 -4.57 -22.92
N VAL A 38 -1.21 -3.88 -23.72
CA VAL A 38 -1.32 -2.42 -23.92
C VAL A 38 -2.62 -1.99 -24.61
N LEU A 39 -3.34 -2.91 -25.24
CA LEU A 39 -4.64 -2.66 -25.87
C LEU A 39 -5.82 -2.79 -24.89
N ASN A 40 -5.56 -3.24 -23.67
CA ASN A 40 -6.56 -3.53 -22.66
C ASN A 40 -6.40 -2.65 -21.42
N ASP A 41 -7.49 -2.49 -20.68
CA ASP A 41 -7.42 -1.82 -19.39
C ASP A 41 -6.52 -2.59 -18.42
N PRO A 42 -5.76 -1.90 -17.54
CA PRO A 42 -4.93 -2.52 -16.52
C PRO A 42 -5.73 -3.50 -15.65
N ILE A 43 -5.10 -4.60 -15.27
CA ILE A 43 -5.66 -5.66 -14.43
C ILE A 43 -5.60 -5.25 -12.96
N ILE A 44 -4.50 -4.63 -12.53
CA ILE A 44 -4.23 -4.40 -11.11
C ILE A 44 -3.90 -2.96 -10.73
N ASN A 45 -4.21 -2.63 -9.48
CA ASN A 45 -3.57 -1.57 -8.72
C ASN A 45 -2.64 -2.20 -7.67
N TYR A 46 -1.41 -1.69 -7.55
CA TYR A 46 -0.43 -2.20 -6.60
C TYR A 46 -0.08 -1.15 -5.55
N LYS A 47 -0.14 -1.56 -4.28
CA LYS A 47 0.18 -0.71 -3.14
C LYS A 47 1.34 -1.31 -2.37
N LYS A 48 2.32 -0.46 -2.08
CA LYS A 48 3.47 -0.79 -1.24
C LYS A 48 3.52 0.22 -0.10
N LEU A 49 3.26 -0.24 1.11
CA LEU A 49 3.35 0.57 2.33
C LEU A 49 4.67 0.27 3.04
N ASN A 50 5.46 1.30 3.33
CA ASN A 50 6.67 1.16 4.15
C ASN A 50 6.26 1.07 5.63
N LEU A 51 6.73 0.01 6.32
CA LEU A 51 6.46 -0.21 7.74
C LEU A 51 7.61 0.27 8.64
N GLY A 52 8.70 0.80 8.05
CA GLY A 52 9.95 1.09 8.75
C GLY A 52 10.86 -0.15 8.85
N GLY A 53 12.11 0.06 9.25
CA GLY A 53 13.08 -1.04 9.44
C GLY A 53 13.40 -1.87 8.19
N GLY A 54 13.11 -1.34 6.99
CA GLY A 54 13.24 -2.08 5.72
C GLY A 54 12.07 -3.01 5.39
N GLY A 55 11.04 -3.06 6.25
CA GLY A 55 9.83 -3.85 6.03
C GLY A 55 8.83 -3.16 5.11
N PHE A 56 8.20 -3.92 4.23
CA PHE A 56 7.14 -3.43 3.36
C PHE A 56 5.91 -4.32 3.44
N PHE A 57 4.75 -3.69 3.37
CA PHE A 57 3.47 -4.35 3.24
C PHE A 57 2.97 -4.19 1.80
N HIS A 58 2.76 -5.32 1.14
CA HIS A 58 2.43 -5.40 -0.29
C HIS A 58 0.96 -5.77 -0.46
N ALA A 59 0.24 -5.07 -1.33
CA ALA A 59 -1.13 -5.39 -1.69
C ALA A 59 -1.36 -5.22 -3.20
N VAL A 60 -2.17 -6.11 -3.76
CA VAL A 60 -2.57 -6.15 -5.16
C VAL A 60 -4.09 -6.20 -5.20
N ASP A 61 -4.72 -5.19 -5.79
CA ASP A 61 -6.16 -5.13 -5.97
C ASP A 61 -6.48 -5.30 -7.46
N PHE A 62 -7.37 -6.23 -7.79
CA PHE A 62 -7.89 -6.39 -9.15
C PHE A 62 -8.90 -5.27 -9.41
N ILE A 63 -8.74 -4.61 -10.55
CA ILE A 63 -9.56 -3.48 -10.97
C ILE A 63 -10.22 -3.80 -12.33
N ASN A 64 -10.99 -2.86 -12.88
CA ASN A 64 -11.55 -2.95 -14.25
C ASN A 64 -12.33 -4.25 -14.56
N GLY A 65 -12.93 -4.86 -13.54
CA GLY A 65 -13.74 -6.06 -13.66
C GLY A 65 -12.96 -7.38 -13.76
N TYR A 66 -11.62 -7.35 -13.65
CA TYR A 66 -10.82 -8.57 -13.70
C TYR A 66 -11.08 -9.47 -12.49
N GLN A 67 -11.07 -10.78 -12.73
CA GLN A 67 -11.29 -11.82 -11.72
C GLN A 67 -10.19 -12.87 -11.79
N LEU A 68 -9.89 -13.52 -10.66
CA LEU A 68 -8.93 -14.60 -10.57
C LEU A 68 -9.64 -15.94 -10.72
N LYS A 69 -9.11 -16.83 -11.56
CA LYS A 69 -9.66 -18.16 -11.78
C LYS A 69 -8.55 -19.21 -11.75
N PHE A 70 -8.79 -20.26 -10.98
CA PHE A 70 -7.99 -21.49 -11.03
C PHE A 70 -8.75 -22.50 -11.90
N PRO A 71 -8.29 -22.78 -13.14
CA PRO A 71 -9.10 -23.51 -14.10
C PRO A 71 -9.10 -25.03 -13.90
N ILE A 72 -8.15 -25.56 -13.12
CA ILE A 72 -7.94 -26.99 -12.91
C ILE A 72 -8.38 -27.35 -11.49
N ALA A 73 -9.12 -28.45 -11.32
CA ALA A 73 -9.51 -28.94 -9.99
C ALA A 73 -8.28 -29.20 -9.12
N GLY A 74 -8.34 -28.77 -7.86
CA GLY A 74 -7.20 -28.83 -6.96
C GLY A 74 -7.37 -27.95 -5.72
N ASN A 75 -6.39 -28.03 -4.84
CA ASN A 75 -6.30 -27.19 -3.64
C ASN A 75 -5.21 -26.14 -3.87
N TYR A 76 -5.58 -24.87 -3.70
CA TYR A 76 -4.70 -23.74 -3.94
C TYR A 76 -4.59 -22.88 -2.68
N THR A 77 -3.45 -22.24 -2.51
CA THR A 77 -3.22 -21.29 -1.44
C THR A 77 -2.83 -19.95 -2.03
N ILE A 78 -3.40 -18.89 -1.49
CA ILE A 78 -3.01 -17.51 -1.77
C ILE A 78 -2.46 -16.92 -0.48
N ILE A 79 -1.19 -16.51 -0.51
CA ILE A 79 -0.51 -15.83 0.58
C ILE A 79 -0.24 -14.39 0.15
N GLY A 80 -0.78 -13.45 0.91
CA GLY A 80 -0.61 -12.02 0.68
C GLY A 80 -1.93 -11.31 0.43
N ASN A 81 -1.87 -9.97 0.40
CA ASN A 81 -3.04 -9.13 0.31
C ASN A 81 -3.52 -8.97 -1.13
N ILE A 82 -4.25 -9.98 -1.61
CA ILE A 82 -4.84 -9.96 -2.96
C ILE A 82 -6.35 -9.69 -2.86
N GLY A 83 -6.75 -8.50 -3.31
CA GLY A 83 -8.14 -8.11 -3.50
C GLY A 83 -8.65 -8.53 -4.87
N ALA A 84 -9.01 -9.80 -5.04
CA ALA A 84 -9.60 -10.31 -6.29
C ALA A 84 -10.87 -11.11 -6.01
N VAL A 85 -11.85 -11.02 -6.92
CA VAL A 85 -12.98 -11.96 -6.97
C VAL A 85 -12.46 -13.28 -7.53
N ILE A 86 -12.74 -14.38 -6.82
CA ILE A 86 -12.38 -15.72 -7.28
C ILE A 86 -13.56 -16.32 -8.02
N VAL A 87 -13.35 -16.68 -9.30
CA VAL A 87 -14.34 -17.40 -10.08
C VAL A 87 -14.44 -18.84 -9.55
N PRO A 88 -15.63 -19.30 -9.11
CA PRO A 88 -15.79 -20.66 -8.64
C PRO A 88 -15.65 -21.66 -9.79
N VAL A 89 -14.88 -22.72 -9.56
CA VAL A 89 -14.72 -23.84 -10.49
C VAL A 89 -14.95 -25.13 -9.70
N ALA A 90 -15.67 -26.07 -10.29
CA ALA A 90 -15.97 -27.34 -9.62
C ALA A 90 -14.68 -28.10 -9.28
N GLY A 91 -14.57 -28.55 -8.02
CA GLY A 91 -13.38 -29.26 -7.54
C GLY A 91 -12.17 -28.37 -7.25
N VAL A 92 -12.34 -27.04 -7.29
CA VAL A 92 -11.31 -26.08 -6.88
C VAL A 92 -11.61 -25.56 -5.48
N PHE A 93 -10.63 -25.67 -4.61
CA PHE A 93 -10.66 -25.13 -3.26
C PHE A 93 -9.51 -24.14 -3.10
N VAL A 94 -9.81 -22.93 -2.68
CA VAL A 94 -8.82 -21.87 -2.50
C VAL A 94 -8.81 -21.43 -1.05
N ASP A 95 -7.68 -21.60 -0.40
CA ASP A 95 -7.41 -21.01 0.90
C ASP A 95 -6.73 -19.64 0.72
N ARG A 96 -7.14 -18.65 1.51
CA ARG A 96 -6.60 -17.28 1.45
C ARG A 96 -6.08 -16.86 2.80
N THR A 97 -4.77 -16.65 2.86
CA THR A 97 -4.10 -16.02 3.99
C THR A 97 -3.83 -14.56 3.65
N THR A 98 -4.67 -13.66 4.17
CA THR A 98 -4.51 -12.20 4.03
C THR A 98 -4.21 -11.58 5.39
N SER A 99 -3.53 -10.44 5.41
CA SER A 99 -3.29 -9.66 6.63
C SER A 99 -4.09 -8.35 6.59
N ALA A 100 -4.74 -7.96 7.68
CA ALA A 100 -5.29 -6.61 7.78
C ALA A 100 -4.17 -5.66 8.23
N SER A 101 -3.86 -4.63 7.43
CA SER A 101 -2.98 -3.55 7.88
C SER A 101 -3.81 -2.37 8.36
N PHE A 102 -3.68 -2.02 9.63
CA PHE A 102 -4.19 -0.77 10.18
C PHE A 102 -3.04 0.22 10.27
N ALA A 103 -3.01 1.19 9.37
CA ALA A 103 -2.13 2.35 9.51
C ALA A 103 -2.79 3.34 10.47
N SER A 104 -2.41 3.32 11.75
CA SER A 104 -2.74 4.39 12.67
C SER A 104 -1.86 5.60 12.34
N PHE A 105 -2.42 6.58 11.63
CA PHE A 105 -1.77 7.87 11.44
C PHE A 105 -1.72 8.56 12.81
N ALA A 106 -0.56 8.60 13.45
CA ALA A 106 -0.33 9.54 14.53
C ALA A 106 -0.22 10.94 13.92
N SER A 107 -1.34 11.65 13.82
CA SER A 107 -1.33 13.09 13.60
C SER A 107 -0.96 13.76 14.93
N GLY A 108 0.33 13.74 15.25
CA GLY A 108 0.91 14.66 16.22
C GLY A 108 1.44 15.87 15.45
N SER A 109 1.20 17.09 15.94
CA SER A 109 1.81 18.33 15.44
C SER A 109 3.31 18.36 15.77
N GLY A 110 4.03 17.32 15.34
CA GLY A 110 5.41 17.06 15.72
C GLY A 110 6.30 18.22 15.30
N VAL A 111 6.75 18.97 16.29
CA VAL A 111 7.82 19.97 16.20
C VAL A 111 9.01 19.27 15.55
N LEU A 112 9.39 19.69 14.34
CA LEU A 112 10.60 19.22 13.70
C LEU A 112 11.82 19.69 14.51
N PRO A 113 12.98 19.03 14.43
CA PRO A 113 14.20 19.52 15.08
C PRO A 113 14.57 20.96 14.70
N SER A 114 14.19 21.42 13.50
CA SER A 114 14.31 22.82 13.06
C SER A 114 13.44 23.77 13.88
N ASP A 115 12.21 23.35 14.17
CA ASP A 115 11.21 24.15 14.85
C ASP A 115 11.60 24.41 16.32
N VAL A 116 12.44 23.56 16.92
CA VAL A 116 12.98 23.77 18.27
C VAL A 116 13.84 25.02 18.36
N VAL A 117 14.62 25.32 17.32
CA VAL A 117 15.47 26.52 17.27
C VAL A 117 14.59 27.76 17.13
N ASP A 118 13.61 27.73 16.23
CA ASP A 118 12.68 28.83 16.01
C ASP A 118 11.82 29.11 17.28
N ILE A 119 11.38 28.05 17.98
CA ILE A 119 10.66 28.17 19.25
C ILE A 119 11.55 28.77 20.33
N ALA A 120 12.81 28.32 20.45
CA ALA A 120 13.75 28.84 21.44
C ALA A 120 14.04 30.33 21.22
N GLU A 121 14.21 30.76 19.96
CA GLU A 121 14.40 32.17 19.61
C GLU A 121 13.16 33.02 19.89
N ALA A 122 11.97 32.51 19.55
CA ALA A 122 10.70 33.18 19.82
C ALA A 122 10.49 33.38 21.33
N VAL A 123 10.71 32.34 22.15
CA VAL A 123 10.60 32.41 23.62
C VAL A 123 11.61 33.42 24.19
N ARG A 124 12.86 33.39 23.71
CA ARG A 124 13.90 34.34 24.15
C ARG A 124 13.51 35.78 23.84
N LYS A 125 12.95 36.03 22.65
CA LYS A 125 12.50 37.37 22.24
C LYS A 125 11.37 37.87 23.14
N THR A 126 10.35 37.05 23.38
CA THR A 126 9.23 37.41 24.27
C THR A 126 9.71 37.74 25.67
N LEU A 127 10.62 36.95 26.25
CA LEU A 127 11.18 37.23 27.59
C LEU A 127 11.95 38.55 27.64
N LEU A 128 12.70 38.89 26.59
CA LEU A 128 13.41 40.16 26.49
C LEU A 128 12.43 41.35 26.40
N ASP A 129 11.40 41.23 25.57
CA ASP A 129 10.39 42.28 25.40
C ASP A 129 9.62 42.53 26.72
N THR A 130 9.23 41.47 27.45
CA THR A 130 8.58 41.60 28.77
C THR A 130 9.54 42.13 29.85
N SER A 131 10.83 41.81 29.79
CA SER A 131 11.82 42.34 30.74
C SER A 131 12.10 43.84 30.54
N GLY A 132 11.89 44.36 29.32
CA GLY A 132 12.00 45.78 29.01
C GLY A 132 10.87 46.63 29.60
N GLU A 133 9.64 46.10 29.67
CA GLU A 133 8.51 46.78 30.33
C GLU A 133 8.65 46.85 31.84
N ALA A 134 9.26 45.84 32.48
CA ALA A 134 9.46 45.83 33.94
C ALA A 134 10.49 46.87 34.43
N ALA A 135 11.41 47.31 33.58
CA ALA A 135 12.44 48.30 33.94
C ALA A 135 11.93 49.75 33.97
N GLY A 136 10.71 50.02 33.49
CA GLY A 136 10.14 51.37 33.39
C GLY A 136 9.28 51.83 34.58
N VAL A 137 9.02 50.99 35.59
CA VAL A 137 7.97 51.24 36.61
C VAL A 137 8.51 51.47 38.03
N TYR A 138 9.82 51.57 38.23
CA TYR A 138 10.38 51.96 39.54
C TYR A 138 11.25 53.22 39.44
N SER A 139 10.62 54.38 39.58
CA SER A 139 11.24 55.58 40.14
C SER A 139 10.46 55.98 41.40
N PRO A 140 11.13 56.21 42.54
CA PRO A 140 10.50 56.53 43.82
C PRO A 140 9.77 57.88 43.82
#